data_AF-A0A8T4N6J6-F1
#
_entry.id   AF-A0A8T4N6J6-F1
#
_cell.length_a   1.000
_cell.length_b   1.000
_cell.length_c   1.000
_cell.angle_alpha   90.00
_cell.angle_beta   90.00
_cell.angle_gamma   90.00
#
_symmetry.space_group_name_H-M   'P 1'
#
loop_
_entity.id
_entity.type
_entity.pdbx_description
1 polymer ?
#
loop_
_entity_poly.entity_id
_entity_poly.type
_entity_poly.pdbx_seq_one_letter_code
_entity_poly.pdbx_strand_id
1 'polypeptide(L)'
;MEQIRTKVKKWGNSFGIIIPKEIISREGLKEDNEVFVTVQPKKYTTVGDIMELAKKFKIKRKSKKSTQEVMDEIDREFWPEDE
;
A
#
# COMPACT_ATOMS: atom_id res chain seq x y z
N MET A 1 -2.71 -16.89 -7.87
CA MET A 1 -3.44 -15.70 -7.39
C MET A 1 -2.88 -14.49 -8.14
N GLU A 2 -3.69 -13.84 -8.97
CA GLU A 2 -3.27 -12.67 -9.74
C GLU A 2 -3.55 -11.41 -8.90
N GLN A 3 -2.54 -10.54 -8.73
CA GLN A 3 -2.69 -9.29 -7.99
C GLN A 3 -3.00 -8.15 -8.95
N ILE A 4 -4.15 -7.51 -8.77
CA ILE A 4 -4.60 -6.41 -9.63
C ILE A 4 -4.30 -5.08 -8.93
N ARG A 5 -3.47 -4.24 -9.55
CA ARG A 5 -3.24 -2.88 -9.06
C ARG A 5 -4.26 -1.93 -9.69
N THR A 6 -5.23 -1.49 -8.89
CA THR A 6 -6.26 -0.54 -9.33
C THR A 6 -6.39 0.62 -8.36
N LYS A 7 -7.08 1.68 -8.78
CA LYS A 7 -7.43 2.82 -7.93
C LYS A 7 -8.84 2.63 -7.38
N VAL A 8 -9.02 2.92 -6.10
CA VAL A 8 -10.34 3.01 -5.48
C VAL A 8 -11.04 4.30 -5.92
N LYS A 9 -12.35 4.23 -6.17
CA LYS A 9 -13.18 5.38 -6.54
C LYS A 9 -14.39 5.46 -5.61
N LYS A 10 -14.79 6.69 -5.23
CA LYS A 10 -15.99 6.91 -4.42
C LYS A 10 -17.24 6.71 -5.27
N TRP A 11 -18.19 5.92 -4.78
CA TRP A 11 -19.52 5.67 -5.35
C TRP A 11 -20.56 5.89 -4.26
N GLY A 12 -21.23 7.05 -4.28
CA GLY A 12 -22.15 7.43 -3.21
C GLY A 12 -21.47 7.47 -1.84
N ASN A 13 -21.93 6.63 -0.92
CA ASN A 13 -21.36 6.48 0.42
C ASN A 13 -20.32 5.34 0.54
N SER A 14 -19.96 4.71 -0.57
CA SER A 14 -19.04 3.56 -0.61
C SER A 14 -17.81 3.84 -1.49
N PHE A 15 -16.80 2.99 -1.40
CA PHE A 15 -15.67 2.96 -2.33
C PHE A 15 -15.70 1.67 -3.13
N GLY A 16 -15.56 1.79 -4.45
CA GLY A 16 -15.43 0.67 -5.37
C GLY A 16 -14.01 0.55 -5.92
N ILE A 17 -13.66 -0.66 -6.35
CA ILE A 17 -12.48 -0.94 -7.16
C ILE A 17 -12.90 -1.12 -8.63
N ILE A 18 -12.09 -0.62 -9.55
CA ILE A 18 -12.34 -0.82 -10.99
C ILE A 18 -11.57 -2.07 -11.41
N ILE A 19 -12.29 -3.09 -11.89
CA ILE A 19 -11.71 -4.32 -12.43
C ILE A 19 -11.59 -4.15 -13.96
N PRO A 20 -10.38 -4.30 -14.54
CA PRO A 20 -10.18 -4.25 -15.98
C PRO A 20 -11.05 -5.26 -16.75
N LYS A 21 -11.57 -4.85 -17.91
CA LYS A 21 -12.46 -5.68 -18.73
C LYS A 21 -11.81 -7.00 -19.19
N GLU A 22 -10.51 -6.98 -19.44
CA GLU A 22 -9.72 -8.17 -19.81
C GLU A 22 -9.78 -9.27 -18.75
N ILE A 23 -9.85 -8.90 -17.48
CA ILE A 23 -9.95 -9.84 -16.36
C ILE A 23 -11.38 -10.38 -16.27
N ILE A 24 -12.38 -9.49 -16.40
CA ILE A 24 -13.79 -9.89 -16.44
C ILE A 24 -14.04 -10.94 -17.53
N SER A 25 -13.54 -10.70 -18.74
CA SER A 25 -13.72 -11.62 -19.87
C SER A 25 -12.97 -12.95 -19.69
N ARG A 26 -11.76 -12.91 -19.13
CA ARG A 26 -10.93 -14.10 -18.91
C ARG A 26 -11.51 -15.01 -17.81
N GLU A 27 -11.95 -14.41 -16.71
CA GLU A 27 -12.51 -15.14 -15.55
C GLU A 27 -14.01 -15.43 -15.70
N GLY A 28 -14.64 -15.02 -16.81
CA GLY A 28 -16.06 -15.24 -17.08
C GLY A 28 -17.01 -14.53 -16.11
N LEU A 29 -16.53 -13.46 -15.45
CA LEU A 29 -17.30 -12.69 -14.49
C LEU A 29 -18.37 -11.86 -15.20
N LYS A 30 -19.50 -11.66 -14.52
CA LYS A 30 -20.61 -10.83 -14.98
C LYS A 30 -20.99 -9.82 -13.90
N GLU A 31 -21.80 -8.84 -14.29
CA GLU A 31 -22.49 -7.98 -13.34
C GLU A 31 -23.25 -8.85 -12.32
N ASP A 32 -23.32 -8.37 -11.08
CA ASP A 32 -23.93 -9.05 -9.92
C ASP A 32 -23.27 -10.35 -9.43
N ASN A 33 -22.11 -10.73 -9.97
CA ASN A 33 -21.34 -11.83 -9.39
C ASN A 33 -20.63 -11.39 -8.10
N GLU A 34 -20.76 -12.21 -7.05
CA GLU A 34 -20.00 -12.03 -5.82
C GLU A 34 -18.55 -12.47 -6.03
N VAL A 35 -17.61 -11.68 -5.50
CA VAL A 35 -16.17 -11.94 -5.60
C VAL A 35 -15.50 -11.71 -4.26
N PHE A 36 -14.51 -12.53 -3.94
CA PHE A 36 -13.64 -12.31 -2.80
C PHE A 36 -12.51 -11.36 -3.18
N VAL A 37 -12.31 -10.30 -2.40
CA VAL A 37 -11.28 -9.29 -2.64
C VAL A 37 -10.37 -9.19 -1.43
N THR A 38 -9.07 -9.41 -1.65
CA THR A 38 -8.04 -9.14 -0.65
C THR A 38 -7.51 -7.72 -0.85
N VAL A 39 -7.88 -6.81 0.05
CA VAL A 39 -7.42 -5.42 0.01
C VAL A 39 -6.15 -5.28 0.84
N GLN A 40 -5.05 -4.90 0.20
CA GLN A 40 -3.83 -4.50 0.90
C GLN A 40 -3.58 -3.02 0.64
N PRO A 41 -3.51 -2.16 1.68
CA PRO A 41 -3.08 -0.80 1.47
C PRO A 41 -1.67 -0.83 0.91
N LYS A 42 -1.38 0.05 -0.06
CA LYS A 42 0.00 0.24 -0.54
C LYS A 42 0.84 0.56 0.70
N LYS A 43 1.66 -0.40 1.15
CA LYS A 43 2.62 -0.15 2.23
C LYS A 43 3.47 1.05 1.78
N TYR A 44 3.81 1.93 2.71
CA TYR A 44 4.83 2.96 2.49
C TYR A 44 6.16 2.21 2.34
N THR A 45 6.40 1.63 1.16
CA THR A 45 7.50 0.68 0.92
C THR A 45 8.85 1.39 0.83
N THR A 46 8.84 2.72 0.67
CA THR A 46 10.07 3.49 0.55
C THR A 46 10.27 4.41 1.75
N VAL A 47 11.53 4.60 2.14
CA VAL A 47 11.93 5.56 3.17
C VAL A 47 11.41 6.97 2.86
N GLY A 48 11.32 7.33 1.58
CA GLY A 48 10.71 8.57 1.11
C GLY A 48 9.21 8.67 1.44
N ASP A 49 8.44 7.62 1.20
CA ASP A 49 7.01 7.55 1.51
C ASP A 49 6.73 7.66 3.03
N ILE A 50 7.58 7.05 3.86
CA ILE A 50 7.51 7.14 5.33
C ILE A 50 7.86 8.56 5.81
N MET A 51 8.90 9.15 5.23
CA MET A 51 9.35 10.50 5.58
C MET A 51 8.33 11.57 5.16
N GLU A 52 7.68 11.39 4.01
CA GLU A 52 6.61 12.27 3.53
C GLU A 52 5.37 12.18 4.43
N LEU A 53 5.02 10.98 4.89
CA LEU A 53 3.98 10.77 5.89
C LEU A 53 4.32 11.46 7.22
N ALA A 54 5.56 11.30 7.72
CA ALA A 54 6.04 11.93 8.95
C ALA A 54 6.01 13.47 8.86
N LYS A 55 6.36 14.01 7.69
CA LYS A 55 6.29 15.45 7.39
C LYS A 55 4.85 15.96 7.34
N LYS A 56 3.94 15.19 6.72
CA LYS A 56 2.50 15.50 6.62
C LYS A 56 1.80 15.44 7.98
N PHE A 57 2.18 14.49 8.84
CA PHE A 57 1.63 14.33 10.19
C PHE A 57 2.28 15.23 11.25
N LYS A 58 3.20 16.15 10.86
CA LYS A 58 3.88 17.09 11.77
C LYS A 58 4.36 16.40 13.05
N ILE A 59 4.96 15.20 12.95
CA ILE A 59 5.59 14.55 14.10
C ILE A 59 6.68 15.49 14.58
N LYS A 60 6.37 16.21 15.66
CA LYS A 60 7.17 17.30 16.19
C LYS A 60 8.56 16.77 16.52
N ARG A 61 9.56 17.18 15.73
CA ARG A 61 10.96 17.52 16.09
C ARG A 61 11.38 17.19 17.53
N LYS A 62 11.36 15.93 17.97
CA LYS A 62 11.88 15.51 19.27
C LYS A 62 12.75 14.25 19.22
N SER A 63 12.84 13.56 18.10
CA SER A 63 13.94 12.63 17.86
C SER A 63 15.01 13.36 17.04
N LYS A 64 16.18 13.58 17.65
CA LYS A 64 17.40 14.04 16.98
C LYS A 64 18.02 12.94 16.07
N LYS A 65 17.24 11.93 15.67
CA LYS A 65 17.75 10.90 14.79
C LYS A 65 17.83 11.48 13.39
N SER A 66 19.03 11.53 12.86
CA SER A 66 19.31 11.89 11.47
C SER A 66 18.57 10.93 10.53
N THR A 67 18.29 11.39 9.31
CA THR A 67 17.70 10.54 8.26
C THR A 67 18.50 9.26 8.05
N GLN A 68 19.82 9.33 8.25
CA GLN A 68 20.73 8.21 8.14
C GLN A 68 20.46 7.15 9.22
N GLU A 69 20.29 7.53 10.48
CA GLU A 69 19.98 6.58 11.56
C GLU A 69 18.64 5.87 11.36
N VAL A 70 17.66 6.53 10.76
CA VAL A 70 16.36 5.91 10.44
C VAL A 70 16.50 4.92 9.28
N MET A 71 17.32 5.23 8.28
CA MET A 71 17.65 4.31 7.19
C MET A 71 18.38 3.07 7.74
N ASP A 72 19.39 3.28 8.58
CA ASP A 72 20.20 2.22 9.17
C ASP A 72 19.38 1.30 10.11
N GLU A 73 18.39 1.84 10.85
CA GLU A 73 17.47 1.05 11.68
C GLU A 73 16.54 0.17 10.83
N ILE A 74 16.00 0.72 9.74
CA ILE A 74 15.11 -0.02 8.83
C ILE A 74 15.88 -1.14 8.13
N ASP A 75 17.09 -0.86 7.64
CA ASP A 75 17.92 -1.86 6.95
C ASP A 75 18.27 -3.03 7.88
N ARG A 76 18.56 -2.75 9.17
CA ARG A 76 18.83 -3.78 10.19
C ARG A 76 17.58 -4.62 10.55
N GLU A 77 16.40 -4.02 10.54
CA GLU A 77 15.15 -4.71 10.91
C GLU A 77 14.55 -5.49 9.74
N PHE A 78 14.80 -5.06 8.49
CA PHE A 78 14.25 -5.71 7.29
C PHE A 78 15.14 -6.81 6.71
N TRP A 79 16.45 -6.79 6.99
CA TRP A 79 17.35 -7.93 6.79
C TRP A 79 17.97 -8.37 8.11
N PRO A 80 17.33 -9.31 8.85
CA PRO A 80 18.10 -10.07 9.81
C PRO A 80 19.18 -10.79 8.99
N GLU A 81 20.45 -10.43 9.17
CA GLU A 81 21.52 -11.34 8.77
C GLU A 81 21.23 -12.64 9.50
N ASP A 82 20.79 -13.64 8.75
CA ASP A 82 20.64 -15.02 9.23
C ASP A 82 22.01 -15.43 9.80
N GLU A 83 22.14 -15.44 11.12
CA GLU A 83 23.19 -16.19 11.86
C GLU A 83 22.82 -17.67 11.94
#